data_AF-A0A1M7V0M7-F1
#
_entry.id   AF-A0A1M7V0M7-F1
#
_cell.length_a   1.000
_cell.length_b   1.000
_cell.length_c   1.000
_cell.angle_alpha   90.00
_cell.angle_beta   90.00
_cell.angle_gamma   90.00
#
_symmetry.space_group_name_H-M   'P 1'
#
loop_
_entity.id
_entity.type
_entity.pdbx_description
1 polymer ?
#
loop_
_entity_poly.entity_id
_entity_poly.type
_entity_poly.pdbx_seq_one_letter_code
_entity_poly.pdbx_strand_id
1 'polypeptide(L)'
;MSCAAIPEIWVLAVRRRSATPRRRDFPLARRGTSMASMSAARAERLQRSLSSLVRSGGPLDSFAWDALDVLGRAVPHDLGCLATTDPATGLVTRTFKVGLPDHLDSEVARFEYEVDDVNLFRDLVHRPCPVGVLDVDTGGRPERSARWRELLVPQFGQAHELRSVFRSGGAGWGLLAVFRPSGAAGFSPDEAALVGSVATLIGSGLRAALVASTASDAGSSTGPAVLVVGADDRLAQLTAAGERRLAELGGAPGSVLPLPLLSV
;
A
#
# COMPACT_ATOMS: atom_id res chain seq x y z
N MET A 1 51.22 31.75 -6.31
CA MET A 1 52.44 31.37 -7.07
C MET A 1 52.49 29.85 -7.03
N SER A 2 52.42 29.04 -8.08
CA SER A 2 52.55 29.13 -9.54
C SER A 2 51.72 27.95 -10.09
N CYS A 3 50.82 28.04 -11.07
CA CYS A 3 50.95 28.38 -12.49
C CYS A 3 52.00 27.55 -13.25
N ALA A 4 51.52 26.67 -14.14
CA ALA A 4 52.10 26.17 -15.41
C ALA A 4 51.48 24.79 -15.74
N ALA A 5 51.15 24.35 -16.95
CA ALA A 5 50.97 24.95 -18.27
C ALA A 5 50.29 23.88 -19.17
N ILE A 6 49.46 24.32 -20.11
CA ILE A 6 48.90 23.63 -21.31
C ILE A 6 49.96 23.78 -22.46
N PRO A 7 49.92 23.24 -23.72
CA PRO A 7 49.02 22.32 -24.48
C PRO A 7 49.77 21.18 -25.24
N GLU A 8 49.04 20.35 -26.01
CA GLU A 8 49.33 20.22 -27.46
C GLU A 8 48.10 19.70 -28.24
N ILE A 9 47.88 20.35 -29.37
CA ILE A 9 46.82 20.19 -30.36
C ILE A 9 47.39 19.34 -31.49
N TRP A 10 46.64 18.35 -31.97
CA TRP A 10 46.80 17.85 -33.34
C TRP A 10 45.43 17.73 -34.01
N VAL A 11 45.15 18.69 -34.90
CA VAL A 11 44.18 18.60 -35.97
C VAL A 11 44.92 18.10 -37.21
N LEU A 12 44.45 17.00 -37.81
CA LEU A 12 44.73 16.71 -39.21
C LEU A 12 43.48 16.11 -39.85
N ALA A 13 42.87 16.92 -40.70
CA ALA A 13 41.78 16.57 -41.59
C ALA A 13 42.34 15.95 -42.88
N VAL A 14 41.78 14.83 -43.34
CA VAL A 14 41.87 14.39 -44.74
C VAL A 14 40.51 13.85 -45.20
N ARG A 15 40.06 14.36 -46.35
CA ARG A 15 38.78 14.12 -47.00
C ARG A 15 38.70 12.78 -47.75
N ARG A 16 37.50 12.19 -47.65
CA ARG A 16 36.68 11.44 -48.64
C ARG A 16 37.33 10.35 -49.51
N ARG A 17 36.70 9.16 -49.48
CA ARG A 17 36.08 8.53 -50.67
C ARG A 17 34.97 7.55 -50.25
N SER A 18 33.88 7.64 -50.99
CA SER A 18 32.66 6.86 -50.91
C SER A 18 32.86 5.44 -51.45
N ALA A 19 32.43 4.44 -50.68
CA ALA A 19 32.24 3.07 -51.15
C ALA A 19 30.91 2.52 -50.60
N THR A 20 29.98 2.23 -51.50
CA THR A 20 28.71 1.53 -51.23
C THR A 20 28.96 0.08 -50.79
N PRO A 21 28.46 -0.38 -49.63
CA PRO A 21 28.45 -1.79 -49.31
C PRO A 21 27.16 -2.46 -49.80
N ARG A 22 27.36 -3.62 -50.44
CA ARG A 22 26.36 -4.57 -50.91
C ARG A 22 25.37 -4.95 -49.80
N ARG A 23 24.08 -5.08 -50.18
CA ARG A 23 23.04 -5.71 -49.38
C ARG A 23 23.50 -7.07 -48.88
N ARG A 24 23.55 -7.23 -47.56
CA ARG A 24 23.50 -8.52 -46.87
C ARG A 24 22.19 -8.51 -46.09
N ASP A 25 21.30 -9.43 -46.43
CA ASP A 25 20.07 -9.66 -45.69
C ASP A 25 20.42 -10.08 -44.26
N PHE A 26 19.99 -9.27 -43.30
CA PHE A 26 20.00 -9.62 -41.88
C PHE A 26 18.65 -10.23 -41.52
N PRO A 27 18.61 -11.38 -40.82
CA PRO A 27 17.36 -11.95 -40.35
C PRO A 27 16.69 -11.02 -39.34
N LEU A 28 15.35 -10.97 -39.44
CA LEU A 28 14.40 -10.21 -38.65
C LEU A 28 14.86 -9.95 -37.21
N ALA A 29 14.99 -8.66 -36.88
CA ALA A 29 15.16 -8.19 -35.52
C ALA A 29 14.09 -8.82 -34.60
N ARG A 30 14.53 -9.43 -33.49
CA ARG A 30 13.67 -9.72 -32.35
C ARG A 30 12.95 -8.42 -31.97
N ARG A 31 11.62 -8.41 -32.12
CA ARG A 31 10.77 -7.31 -31.65
C ARG A 31 11.04 -7.12 -30.16
N GLY A 32 11.70 -6.02 -29.79
CA GLY A 32 11.72 -5.56 -28.41
C GLY A 32 10.29 -5.31 -27.97
N THR A 33 9.87 -5.96 -26.89
CA THR A 33 8.56 -5.72 -26.27
C THR A 33 8.50 -4.26 -25.82
N SER A 34 7.53 -3.49 -26.30
CA SER A 34 7.33 -2.09 -25.91
C SER A 34 7.02 -1.98 -24.41
N MET A 35 7.39 -0.87 -23.75
CA MET A 35 7.00 -0.59 -22.36
C MET A 35 5.48 -0.72 -22.14
N ALA A 36 4.68 -0.25 -23.10
CA ALA A 36 3.22 -0.36 -23.05
C ALA A 36 2.74 -1.82 -23.06
N SER A 37 3.38 -2.69 -23.85
CA SER A 37 3.01 -4.11 -23.89
C SER A 37 3.53 -4.89 -22.67
N MET A 38 4.64 -4.45 -22.05
CA MET A 38 5.08 -4.98 -20.75
C MET A 38 4.14 -4.60 -19.61
N SER A 39 3.65 -3.35 -19.59
CA SER A 39 2.67 -2.86 -18.62
C SER A 39 1.34 -3.62 -18.74
N ALA A 40 0.81 -3.79 -19.96
CA ALA A 40 -0.39 -4.58 -20.21
C ALA A 40 -0.26 -6.04 -19.74
N ALA A 41 0.85 -6.72 -20.08
CA ALA A 41 1.09 -8.09 -19.65
C ALA A 41 1.24 -8.21 -18.13
N ARG A 42 1.79 -7.18 -17.45
CA ARG A 42 1.86 -7.10 -16.00
C ARG A 42 0.46 -6.98 -15.38
N ALA A 43 -0.37 -6.10 -15.92
CA ALA A 43 -1.76 -5.93 -15.49
C ALA A 43 -2.58 -7.20 -15.64
N GLU A 44 -2.48 -7.88 -16.77
CA GLU A 44 -3.17 -9.16 -17.00
C GLU A 44 -2.73 -10.25 -16.02
N ARG A 45 -1.42 -10.35 -15.74
CA ARG A 45 -0.91 -11.30 -14.74
C ARG A 45 -1.45 -10.99 -13.35
N LEU A 46 -1.42 -9.73 -12.94
CA LEU A 46 -1.95 -9.29 -11.64
C LEU A 46 -3.44 -9.64 -11.51
N GLN A 47 -4.26 -9.25 -12.49
CA GLN A 47 -5.69 -9.56 -12.54
C GLN A 47 -5.95 -11.07 -12.44
N ARG A 48 -5.21 -11.88 -13.20
CA ARG A 48 -5.38 -13.34 -13.21
C ARG A 48 -5.01 -13.97 -11.88
N SER A 49 -3.90 -13.56 -11.27
CA SER A 49 -3.47 -14.07 -9.96
C SER A 49 -4.49 -13.74 -8.87
N LEU A 50 -4.92 -12.48 -8.78
CA LEU A 50 -5.92 -12.06 -7.79
C LEU A 50 -7.29 -12.72 -8.04
N SER A 51 -7.70 -12.88 -9.29
CA SER A 51 -8.94 -13.59 -9.64
C SER A 51 -8.88 -15.06 -9.24
N SER A 52 -7.70 -15.66 -9.27
CA SER A 52 -7.51 -17.02 -8.76
C SER A 52 -7.67 -17.09 -7.24
N LEU A 53 -7.08 -16.14 -6.50
CA LEU A 53 -7.20 -16.05 -5.03
C LEU A 53 -8.64 -15.80 -4.58
N VAL A 54 -9.35 -14.90 -5.25
CA VAL A 54 -10.76 -14.63 -4.92
C VAL A 54 -11.63 -15.86 -5.16
N ARG A 55 -11.38 -16.63 -6.24
CA ARG A 55 -12.15 -17.85 -6.55
C ARG A 55 -11.82 -19.02 -5.64
N SER A 56 -10.58 -19.17 -5.20
CA SER A 56 -10.24 -20.22 -4.23
C SER A 56 -10.91 -19.97 -2.89
N GLY A 57 -11.17 -18.70 -2.55
CA GLY A 57 -11.62 -18.31 -1.23
C GLY A 57 -10.59 -18.69 -0.17
N GLY A 58 -10.98 -18.56 1.09
CA GLY A 58 -10.15 -18.96 2.22
C GLY A 58 -10.31 -18.03 3.42
N PRO A 59 -9.60 -18.33 4.52
CA PRO A 59 -9.52 -17.47 5.68
C PRO A 59 -8.98 -16.09 5.31
N LEU A 60 -9.43 -15.06 6.04
CA LEU A 60 -9.02 -13.67 5.82
C LEU A 60 -7.50 -13.52 5.78
N ASP A 61 -6.79 -14.14 6.72
CA ASP A 61 -5.34 -13.92 6.86
C ASP A 61 -4.57 -14.45 5.67
N SER A 62 -4.90 -15.65 5.20
CA SER A 62 -4.31 -16.23 4.00
C SER A 62 -4.58 -15.36 2.78
N PHE A 63 -5.84 -14.94 2.60
CA PHE A 63 -6.21 -14.08 1.47
C PHE A 63 -5.46 -12.74 1.49
N ALA A 64 -5.38 -12.09 2.66
CA ALA A 64 -4.73 -10.80 2.82
C ALA A 64 -3.23 -10.86 2.53
N TRP A 65 -2.53 -11.87 3.07
CA TRP A 65 -1.10 -12.08 2.81
C TRP A 65 -0.82 -12.41 1.35
N ASP A 66 -1.62 -13.30 0.74
CA ASP A 66 -1.44 -13.66 -0.67
C ASP A 66 -1.72 -12.46 -1.60
N ALA A 67 -2.73 -11.65 -1.29
CA ALA A 67 -3.02 -10.43 -2.02
C ALA A 67 -1.87 -9.42 -1.91
N LEU A 68 -1.29 -9.25 -0.72
CA LEU A 68 -0.17 -8.35 -0.49
C LEU A 68 1.11 -8.82 -1.23
N ASP A 69 1.41 -10.12 -1.23
CA ASP A 69 2.54 -10.68 -1.99
C ASP A 69 2.35 -10.50 -3.51
N VAL A 70 1.16 -10.81 -4.03
CA VAL A 70 0.84 -10.63 -5.44
C VAL A 70 0.94 -9.16 -5.85
N LEU A 71 0.46 -8.23 -5.01
CA LEU A 71 0.63 -6.79 -5.21
C LEU A 71 2.09 -6.37 -5.15
N GLY A 72 2.88 -6.88 -4.21
CA GLY A 72 4.30 -6.55 -4.07
C GLY A 72 5.14 -6.91 -5.30
N ARG A 73 4.81 -8.01 -5.99
CA ARG A 73 5.43 -8.37 -7.28
C ARG A 73 5.05 -7.37 -8.40
N ALA A 74 3.85 -6.82 -8.33
CA ALA A 74 3.30 -5.90 -9.33
C ALA A 74 3.59 -4.42 -9.05
N VAL A 75 3.88 -4.05 -7.80
CA VAL A 75 4.30 -2.72 -7.37
C VAL A 75 5.33 -2.92 -6.26
N PRO A 76 6.62 -3.07 -6.62
CA PRO A 76 7.69 -3.34 -5.66
C PRO A 76 7.76 -2.21 -4.63
N HIS A 77 7.85 -2.57 -3.36
CA HIS A 77 7.90 -1.66 -2.24
C HIS A 77 8.75 -2.27 -1.14
N ASP A 78 9.35 -1.42 -0.31
CA ASP A 78 10.21 -1.84 0.78
C ASP A 78 9.38 -2.13 2.03
N LEU A 79 8.40 -1.27 2.31
CA LEU A 79 7.44 -1.45 3.40
C LEU A 79 6.01 -1.43 2.86
N GLY A 80 5.11 -2.14 3.54
CA GLY A 80 3.72 -2.22 3.12
C GLY A 80 2.75 -2.60 4.23
N CYS A 81 1.53 -2.11 4.15
CA CYS A 81 0.42 -2.48 5.01
C CYS A 81 -0.81 -2.70 4.15
N LEU A 82 -1.41 -3.89 4.25
CA LEU A 82 -2.81 -4.12 3.88
C LEU A 82 -3.62 -4.13 5.17
N ALA A 83 -4.75 -3.43 5.19
CA ALA A 83 -5.66 -3.46 6.33
C ALA A 83 -7.08 -3.85 5.89
N THR A 84 -7.85 -4.47 6.77
CA THR A 84 -9.32 -4.54 6.65
C THR A 84 -9.96 -3.39 7.39
N THR A 85 -11.16 -3.01 6.98
CA THR A 85 -11.92 -1.92 7.59
C THR A 85 -13.34 -2.33 7.92
N ASP A 86 -13.90 -1.70 8.95
CA ASP A 86 -15.34 -1.64 9.14
C ASP A 86 -15.94 -0.78 8.00
N PRO A 87 -16.79 -1.34 7.13
CA PRO A 87 -17.37 -0.61 6.01
C PRO A 87 -18.32 0.52 6.43
N ALA A 88 -18.81 0.53 7.67
CA ALA A 88 -19.70 1.58 8.16
C ALA A 88 -18.94 2.84 8.61
N THR A 89 -17.77 2.67 9.22
CA THR A 89 -17.00 3.76 9.84
C THR A 89 -15.72 4.09 9.08
N GLY A 90 -15.19 3.15 8.28
CA GLY A 90 -13.87 3.25 7.67
C GLY A 90 -12.72 2.92 8.62
N LEU A 91 -13.00 2.54 9.87
CA LEU A 91 -11.97 2.22 10.85
C LEU A 91 -11.26 0.91 10.51
N VAL A 92 -9.93 0.92 10.63
CA VAL A 92 -9.10 -0.28 10.47
C VAL A 92 -9.43 -1.30 11.55
N THR A 93 -9.77 -2.53 11.13
CA THR A 93 -10.14 -3.65 12.02
C THR A 93 -9.04 -4.70 12.16
N ARG A 94 -8.13 -4.81 11.18
CA ARG A 94 -6.97 -5.71 11.20
C ARG A 94 -5.91 -5.24 10.20
N THR A 95 -4.64 -5.44 10.52
CA THR A 95 -3.50 -5.04 9.67
C THR A 95 -2.59 -6.22 9.33
N PHE A 96 -2.01 -6.19 8.13
CA PHE A 96 -1.05 -7.15 7.58
C PHE A 96 0.17 -6.37 7.08
N LYS A 97 1.28 -6.47 7.79
CA LYS A 97 2.43 -5.54 7.65
C LYS A 97 3.69 -6.23 7.14
N VAL A 98 4.29 -5.66 6.11
CA VAL A 98 5.62 -6.00 5.62
C VAL A 98 6.59 -4.93 6.09
N GLY A 99 7.48 -5.28 7.01
CA GLY A 99 8.59 -4.42 7.47
C GLY A 99 8.19 -3.21 8.32
N LEU A 100 6.90 -3.05 8.67
CA LEU A 100 6.43 -1.97 9.54
C LEU A 100 6.35 -2.42 11.01
N PRO A 101 6.76 -1.58 11.97
CA PRO A 101 6.65 -1.90 13.39
C PRO A 101 5.23 -1.71 13.94
N ASP A 102 4.82 -2.56 14.88
CA ASP A 102 3.49 -2.46 15.52
C ASP A 102 3.39 -1.34 16.56
N HIS A 103 4.50 -0.94 17.19
CA HIS A 103 4.48 0.06 18.27
C HIS A 103 4.14 1.49 17.80
N LEU A 104 4.02 1.72 16.48
CA LEU A 104 3.66 3.02 15.90
C LEU A 104 2.21 3.09 15.42
N ASP A 105 1.40 2.06 15.67
CA ASP A 105 0.01 1.99 15.18
C ASP A 105 -0.88 3.13 15.70
N SER A 106 -0.73 3.51 16.96
CA SER A 106 -1.47 4.65 17.52
C SER A 106 -1.09 5.97 16.82
N GLU A 107 0.18 6.13 16.44
CA GLU A 107 0.67 7.32 15.72
C GLU A 107 0.17 7.33 14.28
N VAL A 108 0.18 6.17 13.62
CA VAL A 108 -0.44 5.99 12.28
C VAL A 108 -1.93 6.34 12.33
N ALA A 109 -2.66 5.87 13.35
CA ALA A 109 -4.08 6.14 13.54
C ALA A 109 -4.35 7.63 13.75
N ARG A 110 -3.54 8.30 14.59
CA ARG A 110 -3.63 9.75 14.80
C ARG A 110 -3.56 10.52 13.48
N PHE A 111 -2.55 10.23 12.64
CA PHE A 111 -2.42 10.87 11.34
C PHE A 111 -3.55 10.54 10.37
N GLU A 112 -4.16 9.36 10.49
CA GLU A 112 -5.24 8.95 9.60
C GLU A 112 -6.59 9.57 9.97
N TYR A 113 -6.91 9.61 11.26
CA TYR A 113 -8.25 9.95 11.72
C TYR A 113 -8.36 11.40 12.22
N GLU A 114 -7.30 11.93 12.83
CA GLU A 114 -7.35 13.24 13.52
C GLU A 114 -6.68 14.38 12.75
N VAL A 115 -5.76 14.07 11.83
CA VAL A 115 -4.99 15.08 11.09
C VAL A 115 -5.50 15.20 9.66
N ASP A 116 -5.88 16.41 9.25
CA ASP A 116 -6.18 16.68 7.85
C ASP A 116 -4.89 16.62 7.01
N ASP A 117 -4.93 15.82 5.95
CA ASP A 117 -3.80 15.62 5.04
C ASP A 117 -4.31 15.22 3.64
N VAL A 118 -3.42 15.12 2.66
CA VAL A 118 -3.72 14.51 1.37
C VAL A 118 -3.82 13.00 1.49
N ASN A 119 -4.65 12.40 0.65
CA ASN A 119 -4.75 10.94 0.48
C ASN A 119 -5.21 10.16 1.73
N LEU A 120 -5.97 10.80 2.62
CA LEU A 120 -6.69 10.11 3.69
C LEU A 120 -7.65 9.08 3.08
N PHE A 121 -7.78 7.92 3.72
CA PHE A 121 -8.61 6.83 3.19
C PHE A 121 -10.09 7.22 3.12
N ARG A 122 -10.55 8.07 4.06
CA ARG A 122 -11.90 8.67 4.04
C ARG A 122 -12.19 9.49 2.78
N ASP A 123 -11.17 10.05 2.14
CA ASP A 123 -11.33 10.79 0.89
C ASP A 123 -11.11 9.87 -0.32
N LEU A 124 -10.10 9.00 -0.23
CA LEU A 124 -9.77 8.05 -1.29
C LEU A 124 -10.92 7.10 -1.58
N VAL A 125 -11.78 6.75 -0.62
CA VAL A 125 -12.96 5.87 -0.85
C VAL A 125 -14.04 6.53 -1.71
N HIS A 126 -13.98 7.84 -1.96
CA HIS A 126 -14.94 8.54 -2.82
C HIS A 126 -14.39 8.93 -4.20
N ARG A 127 -13.06 8.82 -4.42
CA ARG A 127 -12.45 9.13 -5.71
C ARG A 127 -12.90 8.16 -6.84
N PRO A 128 -12.98 8.56 -8.11
CA PRO A 128 -13.20 7.64 -9.21
C PRO A 128 -12.14 6.53 -9.31
N CYS A 129 -10.87 6.90 -9.12
CA CYS A 129 -9.76 5.98 -8.90
C CYS A 129 -9.41 6.01 -7.40
N PRO A 130 -9.58 4.90 -6.64
CA PRO A 130 -9.37 4.88 -5.19
C PRO A 130 -7.89 4.88 -4.77
N VAL A 131 -7.01 5.50 -5.56
CA VAL A 131 -5.56 5.46 -5.37
C VAL A 131 -5.02 6.89 -5.24
N GLY A 132 -4.09 7.08 -4.31
CA GLY A 132 -3.34 8.33 -4.15
C GLY A 132 -1.85 8.05 -4.20
N VAL A 133 -1.10 8.92 -4.86
CA VAL A 133 0.37 8.90 -4.87
C VAL A 133 0.83 10.21 -4.27
N LEU A 134 1.55 10.16 -3.16
CA LEU A 134 1.85 11.34 -2.37
C LEU A 134 2.57 12.42 -3.17
N ASP A 135 3.59 12.04 -3.95
CA ASP A 135 4.35 13.00 -4.78
C ASP A 135 3.47 13.65 -5.86
N VAL A 136 2.56 12.88 -6.46
CA VAL A 136 1.66 13.40 -7.51
C VAL A 136 0.65 14.36 -6.91
N ASP A 137 -0.02 13.93 -5.84
CA ASP A 137 -1.12 14.67 -5.22
C ASP A 137 -0.64 15.91 -4.45
N THR A 138 0.65 16.01 -4.15
CA THR A 138 1.28 17.21 -3.59
C THR A 138 1.99 18.10 -4.62
N GLY A 139 2.04 17.68 -5.89
CA GLY A 139 2.77 18.42 -6.93
C GLY A 139 4.29 18.42 -6.72
N GLY A 140 4.84 17.30 -6.24
CA GLY A 140 6.26 17.11 -5.95
C GLY A 140 6.71 17.78 -4.64
N ARG A 141 5.78 18.01 -3.71
CA ARG A 141 6.02 18.68 -2.43
C ARG A 141 5.51 17.85 -1.25
N PRO A 142 6.03 16.61 -1.07
CA PRO A 142 5.53 15.70 -0.04
C PRO A 142 5.69 16.26 1.38
N GLU A 143 6.60 17.21 1.61
CA GLU A 143 6.78 17.92 2.89
C GLU A 143 5.55 18.70 3.35
N ARG A 144 4.55 18.92 2.47
CA ARG A 144 3.26 19.49 2.86
C ARG A 144 2.43 18.53 3.70
N SER A 145 2.63 17.22 3.57
CA SER A 145 1.98 16.22 4.41
C SER A 145 2.60 16.21 5.80
N ALA A 146 1.74 16.30 6.82
CA ALA A 146 2.18 16.19 8.21
C ALA A 146 2.72 14.79 8.48
N ARG A 147 2.00 13.75 8.02
CA ARG A 147 2.43 12.36 8.17
C ARG A 147 3.76 12.07 7.47
N TRP A 148 4.02 12.70 6.32
CA TRP A 148 5.32 12.56 5.67
C TRP A 148 6.47 13.10 6.53
N ARG A 149 6.31 14.33 7.05
CA ARG A 149 7.35 15.02 7.83
C ARG A 149 7.61 14.37 9.19
N GLU A 150 6.57 13.86 9.82
CA GLU A 150 6.59 13.49 11.24
C GLU A 150 6.61 11.97 11.46
N LEU A 151 6.14 11.18 10.49
CA LEU A 151 6.10 9.72 10.59
C LEU A 151 6.94 9.04 9.49
N LEU A 152 6.61 9.23 8.21
CA LEU A 152 7.20 8.42 7.13
C LEU A 152 8.72 8.55 7.04
N VAL A 153 9.22 9.78 6.98
CA VAL A 153 10.67 10.02 6.87
C VAL A 153 11.40 9.71 8.17
N PRO A 154 11.04 10.29 9.34
CA PRO A 154 11.82 10.13 10.55
C PRO A 154 11.68 8.74 11.20
N GLN A 155 10.50 8.12 11.15
CA GLN A 155 10.26 6.84 11.85
C GLN A 155 10.40 5.64 10.93
N PHE A 156 9.99 5.74 9.65
CA PHE A 156 10.06 4.61 8.71
C PHE A 156 11.23 4.70 7.72
N GLY A 157 11.91 5.85 7.62
CA GLY A 157 12.95 6.07 6.61
C GLY A 157 12.42 6.05 5.18
N GLN A 158 11.13 6.31 4.98
CA GLN A 158 10.44 6.23 3.69
C GLN A 158 10.10 7.62 3.17
N ALA A 159 10.29 7.85 1.87
CA ALA A 159 10.02 9.13 1.23
C ALA A 159 8.84 9.08 0.24
N HIS A 160 8.55 7.93 -0.33
CA HIS A 160 7.49 7.76 -1.32
C HIS A 160 6.39 6.88 -0.77
N GLU A 161 5.14 7.24 -1.07
CA GLU A 161 3.96 6.51 -0.61
C GLU A 161 2.91 6.42 -1.72
N LEU A 162 2.34 5.21 -1.88
CA LEU A 162 1.12 4.95 -2.63
C LEU A 162 0.09 4.36 -1.68
N ARG A 163 -1.14 4.89 -1.75
CA ARG A 163 -2.27 4.47 -0.92
C ARG A 163 -3.44 4.05 -1.79
N SER A 164 -4.19 3.04 -1.39
CA SER A 164 -5.40 2.63 -2.09
C SER A 164 -6.50 2.19 -1.13
N VAL A 165 -7.76 2.37 -1.55
CA VAL A 165 -8.93 1.74 -0.91
C VAL A 165 -9.47 0.61 -1.79
N PHE A 166 -9.69 -0.56 -1.20
CA PHE A 166 -10.29 -1.72 -1.84
C PHE A 166 -11.78 -1.75 -1.56
N ARG A 167 -12.59 -1.54 -2.60
CA ARG A 167 -14.04 -1.33 -2.48
C ARG A 167 -14.84 -2.56 -2.87
N SER A 168 -16.00 -2.74 -2.25
CA SER A 168 -17.02 -3.68 -2.71
C SER A 168 -18.40 -3.19 -2.27
N GLY A 169 -19.35 -3.14 -3.19
CA GLY A 169 -20.71 -2.65 -2.90
C GLY A 169 -20.75 -1.19 -2.42
N GLY A 170 -19.82 -0.34 -2.87
CA GLY A 170 -19.76 1.08 -2.50
C GLY A 170 -19.05 1.41 -1.18
N ALA A 171 -18.65 0.41 -0.39
CA ALA A 171 -17.92 0.59 0.86
C ALA A 171 -16.45 0.15 0.75
N GLY A 172 -15.59 0.70 1.61
CA GLY A 172 -14.20 0.26 1.78
C GLY A 172 -14.13 -0.99 2.66
N TRP A 173 -13.56 -2.06 2.12
CA TRP A 173 -13.34 -3.34 2.83
C TRP A 173 -11.88 -3.59 3.17
N GLY A 174 -10.98 -2.83 2.54
CA GLY A 174 -9.60 -2.79 2.96
C GLY A 174 -8.85 -1.60 2.40
N LEU A 175 -7.67 -1.39 2.97
CA LEU A 175 -6.78 -0.29 2.68
C LEU A 175 -5.42 -0.86 2.29
N LEU A 176 -4.68 -0.11 1.48
CA LEU A 176 -3.29 -0.37 1.15
C LEU A 176 -2.50 0.91 1.41
N ALA A 177 -1.35 0.78 2.07
CA ALA A 177 -0.29 1.79 2.07
C ALA A 177 1.04 1.08 1.81
N VAL A 178 1.77 1.52 0.79
CA VAL A 178 3.08 0.96 0.42
C VAL A 178 4.10 2.06 0.26
N PHE A 179 5.36 1.75 0.58
CA PHE A 179 6.39 2.75 0.76
C PHE A 179 7.71 2.37 0.07
N ARG A 180 8.46 3.40 -0.36
CA ARG A 180 9.84 3.27 -0.85
C ARG A 180 10.76 4.29 -0.16
N PRO A 181 12.04 3.94 0.05
CA PRO A 181 12.99 4.78 0.76
C PRO A 181 13.41 5.98 -0.09
N SER A 182 14.03 6.96 0.58
CA SER A 182 14.73 8.06 -0.08
C SER A 182 15.79 7.53 -1.04
N GLY A 183 15.83 8.07 -2.26
CA GLY A 183 16.78 7.67 -3.31
C GLY A 183 16.28 6.55 -4.23
N ALA A 184 15.16 5.91 -3.90
CA ALA A 184 14.43 5.08 -4.86
C ALA A 184 13.62 5.96 -5.84
N ALA A 185 13.15 5.36 -6.93
CA ALA A 185 12.14 6.01 -7.77
C ALA A 185 10.78 6.01 -7.05
N GLY A 186 10.10 7.17 -7.03
CA GLY A 186 8.73 7.28 -6.54
C GLY A 186 7.75 6.40 -7.31
N PHE A 187 6.52 6.29 -6.80
CA PHE A 187 5.47 5.53 -7.47
C PHE A 187 4.97 6.26 -8.71
N SER A 188 4.87 5.53 -9.82
CA SER A 188 4.44 6.10 -11.11
C SER A 188 2.91 6.10 -11.25
N PRO A 189 2.35 6.97 -12.13
CA PRO A 189 0.93 6.93 -12.48
C PRO A 189 0.48 5.57 -13.03
N ASP A 190 1.35 4.86 -13.75
CA ASP A 190 1.07 3.51 -14.27
C ASP A 190 0.94 2.48 -13.13
N GLU A 191 1.77 2.57 -12.09
CA GLU A 191 1.63 1.74 -10.89
C GLU A 191 0.35 2.06 -10.13
N ALA A 192 -0.02 3.34 -10.03
CA ALA A 192 -1.29 3.75 -9.43
C ALA A 192 -2.49 3.19 -10.23
N ALA A 193 -2.46 3.29 -11.57
CA ALA A 193 -3.49 2.73 -12.43
C ALA A 193 -3.58 1.20 -12.31
N LEU A 194 -2.43 0.52 -12.16
CA LEU A 194 -2.36 -0.92 -11.96
C LEU A 194 -3.06 -1.35 -10.66
N VAL A 195 -2.76 -0.69 -9.53
CA VAL A 195 -3.45 -0.94 -8.24
C VAL A 195 -4.94 -0.62 -8.34
N GLY A 196 -5.29 0.52 -8.95
CA GLY A 196 -6.67 0.93 -9.14
C GLY A 196 -7.50 -0.08 -9.94
N SER A 197 -6.89 -0.72 -10.95
CA SER A 197 -7.56 -1.72 -11.78
C SER A 197 -8.02 -2.98 -11.01
N VAL A 198 -7.40 -3.28 -9.87
CA VAL A 198 -7.68 -4.48 -9.07
C VAL A 198 -8.36 -4.16 -7.74
N ALA A 199 -8.60 -2.88 -7.44
CA ALA A 199 -9.12 -2.46 -6.14
C ALA A 199 -10.48 -3.09 -5.80
N THR A 200 -11.39 -3.19 -6.78
CA THR A 200 -12.71 -3.82 -6.59
C THR A 200 -12.62 -5.34 -6.44
N LEU A 201 -11.66 -5.97 -7.13
CA LEU A 201 -11.44 -7.40 -7.06
C LEU A 201 -10.96 -7.82 -5.67
N ILE A 202 -9.96 -7.11 -5.15
CA ILE A 202 -9.44 -7.33 -3.79
C ILE A 202 -10.51 -7.01 -2.75
N GLY A 203 -11.22 -5.89 -2.90
CA GLY A 203 -12.29 -5.52 -1.96
C GLY A 203 -13.39 -6.58 -1.88
N SER A 204 -13.74 -7.21 -3.00
CA SER A 204 -14.72 -8.29 -3.03
C SER A 204 -14.20 -9.57 -2.37
N GLY A 205 -12.91 -9.88 -2.53
CA GLY A 205 -12.26 -10.99 -1.83
C GLY A 205 -12.19 -10.80 -0.31
N LEU A 206 -11.79 -9.61 0.14
CA LEU A 206 -11.78 -9.26 1.57
C LEU A 206 -13.17 -9.38 2.19
N ARG A 207 -14.19 -8.82 1.51
CA ARG A 207 -15.59 -8.95 1.94
C ARG A 207 -16.01 -10.41 2.06
N ALA A 208 -15.71 -11.24 1.06
CA ALA A 208 -16.08 -12.65 1.06
C ALA A 208 -15.40 -13.42 2.19
N ALA A 209 -14.11 -13.18 2.42
CA ALA A 209 -13.34 -13.81 3.49
C ALA A 209 -13.87 -13.42 4.89
N LEU A 210 -14.18 -12.13 5.11
CA LEU A 210 -14.76 -11.64 6.36
C LEU A 210 -16.13 -12.30 6.64
N VAL A 211 -17.01 -12.36 5.63
CA VAL A 211 -18.33 -13.01 5.77
C VAL A 211 -18.16 -14.49 6.11
N ALA A 212 -17.25 -15.20 5.44
CA ALA A 212 -16.99 -16.61 5.71
C ALA A 212 -16.46 -16.86 7.14
N SER A 213 -15.58 -15.99 7.64
CA SER A 213 -15.11 -16.04 9.03
C SER A 213 -16.25 -15.85 10.02
N THR A 214 -17.09 -14.81 9.84
CA THR A 214 -18.22 -14.56 10.76
C THR A 214 -19.25 -15.70 10.80
N ALA A 215 -19.50 -16.37 9.67
CA ALA A 215 -20.41 -17.50 9.61
C ALA A 215 -19.89 -18.72 10.39
N SER A 216 -18.57 -18.84 10.54
CA SER A 216 -17.91 -19.92 11.28
C SER A 216 -17.94 -19.72 12.80
N ASP A 217 -18.04 -18.46 13.26
CA ASP A 217 -17.94 -18.06 14.67
C ASP A 217 -19.29 -17.93 15.41
N ALA A 218 -20.43 -18.08 14.74
CA ALA A 218 -21.77 -17.77 15.26
C ALA A 218 -22.27 -18.65 16.43
N GLY A 219 -21.42 -19.48 17.05
CA GLY A 219 -21.79 -20.51 18.03
C GLY A 219 -21.60 -20.20 19.52
N SER A 220 -21.04 -19.05 19.94
CA SER A 220 -20.64 -18.83 21.34
C SER A 220 -21.13 -17.50 21.96
N SER A 221 -22.35 -17.46 22.51
CA SER A 221 -22.80 -16.30 23.30
C SER A 221 -22.35 -16.40 24.76
N THR A 222 -21.53 -15.46 25.24
CA THR A 222 -20.98 -15.45 26.62
C THR A 222 -21.44 -14.27 27.50
N GLY A 223 -22.59 -13.65 27.20
CA GLY A 223 -23.09 -12.46 27.91
C GLY A 223 -22.45 -11.14 27.43
N PRO A 224 -22.83 -9.99 28.01
CA PRO A 224 -22.38 -8.68 27.53
C PRO A 224 -20.87 -8.46 27.78
N ALA A 225 -20.17 -8.01 26.75
CA ALA A 225 -18.78 -7.56 26.84
C ALA A 225 -18.76 -6.05 27.13
N VAL A 226 -18.31 -5.68 28.34
CA VAL A 226 -18.16 -4.28 28.79
C VAL A 226 -16.69 -3.99 29.08
N LEU A 227 -16.19 -2.89 28.53
CA LEU A 227 -14.86 -2.32 28.70
C LEU A 227 -15.01 -0.82 29.04
N VAL A 228 -14.41 -0.37 30.14
CA VAL A 228 -14.44 1.04 30.59
C VAL A 228 -13.03 1.61 30.44
N VAL A 229 -12.90 2.71 29.70
CA VAL A 229 -11.64 3.42 29.46
C VAL A 229 -11.64 4.75 30.21
N GLY A 230 -10.56 5.04 30.93
CA GLY A 230 -10.35 6.31 31.62
C GLY A 230 -10.00 7.44 30.67
N ALA A 231 -10.00 8.68 31.15
CA ALA A 231 -9.69 9.87 30.36
C ALA A 231 -8.21 9.96 29.90
N ASP A 232 -7.36 9.03 30.34
CA ASP A 232 -5.96 8.86 29.97
C ASP A 232 -5.74 7.70 28.97
N ASP A 233 -6.82 7.24 28.32
CA ASP A 233 -6.86 6.09 27.41
C ASP A 233 -6.42 4.75 28.04
N ARG A 234 -6.48 4.66 29.37
CA ARG A 234 -6.16 3.42 30.10
C ARG A 234 -7.42 2.64 30.46
N LEU A 235 -7.31 1.32 30.40
CA LEU A 235 -8.36 0.40 30.80
C LEU A 235 -8.64 0.52 32.32
N ALA A 236 -9.87 0.89 32.68
CA ALA A 236 -10.31 1.02 34.07
C ALA A 236 -11.04 -0.24 34.58
N GLN A 237 -11.93 -0.83 33.76
CA GLN A 237 -12.70 -2.03 34.12
C GLN A 237 -12.96 -2.91 32.91
N LEU A 238 -13.07 -4.23 33.17
CA LEU A 238 -13.33 -5.23 32.15
C LEU A 238 -14.15 -6.40 32.72
N THR A 239 -15.15 -6.84 31.96
CA THR A 239 -15.90 -8.08 32.24
C THR A 239 -15.18 -9.29 31.66
N ALA A 240 -15.45 -10.50 32.14
CA ALA A 240 -14.86 -11.73 31.57
C ALA A 240 -15.22 -11.94 30.08
N ALA A 241 -16.42 -11.50 29.65
CA ALA A 241 -16.78 -11.46 28.23
C ALA A 241 -16.02 -10.35 27.48
N GLY A 242 -15.76 -9.22 28.13
CA GLY A 242 -14.90 -8.16 27.63
C GLY A 242 -13.45 -8.58 27.45
N GLU A 243 -12.87 -9.37 28.36
CA GLU A 243 -11.52 -9.95 28.21
C GLU A 243 -11.40 -10.81 26.95
N ARG A 244 -12.39 -11.68 26.72
CA ARG A 244 -12.43 -12.50 25.50
C ARG A 244 -12.56 -11.65 24.24
N ARG A 245 -13.47 -10.68 24.23
CA ARG A 245 -13.63 -9.77 23.08
C ARG A 245 -12.40 -8.90 22.83
N LEU A 246 -11.72 -8.45 23.89
CA LEU A 246 -10.48 -7.70 23.77
C LEU A 246 -9.38 -8.58 23.14
N ALA A 247 -9.27 -9.84 23.57
CA ALA A 247 -8.34 -10.81 22.98
C ALA A 247 -8.65 -11.09 21.49
N GLU A 248 -9.93 -11.20 21.12
CA GLU A 248 -10.35 -11.35 19.72
C GLU A 248 -9.97 -10.14 18.85
N LEU A 249 -10.00 -8.93 19.43
CA LEU A 249 -9.53 -7.69 18.80
C LEU A 249 -8.00 -7.53 18.81
N GLY A 250 -7.26 -8.53 19.32
CA GLY A 250 -5.79 -8.51 19.38
C GLY A 250 -5.21 -7.70 20.55
N GLY A 251 -6.02 -7.31 21.53
CA GLY A 251 -5.59 -6.62 22.74
C GLY A 251 -5.43 -7.56 23.95
N ALA A 252 -4.81 -7.05 25.01
CA ALA A 252 -4.75 -7.72 26.31
C ALA A 252 -5.04 -6.73 27.44
N PRO A 253 -5.53 -7.19 28.60
CA PRO A 253 -5.68 -6.32 29.77
C PRO A 253 -4.35 -5.66 30.15
N GLY A 254 -4.35 -4.33 30.28
CA GLY A 254 -3.15 -3.56 30.64
C GLY A 254 -2.15 -3.32 29.50
N SER A 255 -2.41 -3.80 28.28
CA SER A 255 -1.67 -3.40 27.08
C SER A 255 -2.20 -2.06 26.53
N VAL A 256 -1.50 -1.50 25.53
CA VAL A 256 -2.09 -0.47 24.67
C VAL A 256 -3.37 -1.06 24.05
N LEU A 257 -4.45 -0.27 24.01
CA LEU A 257 -5.70 -0.70 23.40
C LEU A 257 -5.51 -0.95 21.90
N PRO A 258 -6.20 -1.95 21.33
CA PRO A 258 -6.15 -2.16 19.89
C PRO A 258 -6.67 -0.92 19.15
N LEU A 259 -6.10 -0.68 17.97
CA LEU A 259 -6.38 0.50 17.14
C LEU A 259 -7.88 0.83 16.90
N PRO A 260 -8.79 -0.16 16.73
CA PRO A 260 -10.22 0.13 16.60
C PRO A 260 -10.84 0.84 17.81
N LEU A 261 -10.22 0.78 19.00
CA LEU A 261 -10.72 1.44 20.21
C LEU A 261 -10.14 2.84 20.41
N LEU A 262 -8.92 3.09 19.92
CA LEU A 262 -8.25 4.39 20.04
C LEU A 262 -8.77 5.43 19.04
N SER A 263 -9.55 5.01 18.04
CA SER A 263 -9.99 5.84 16.92
C SER A 263 -11.48 6.22 17.00
N VAL A 264 -12.14 5.93 18.12
CA VAL A 264 -13.57 6.19 18.38
C VAL A 264 -13.76 7.47 19.17
#